data_AF-A0A0K1U4D9-F1
#
_entry.id   AF-A0A0K1U4D9-F1
#
_cell.length_a   1.000
_cell.length_b   1.000
_cell.length_c   1.000
_cell.angle_alpha   90.00
_cell.angle_beta   90.00
_cell.angle_gamma   90.00
#
_symmetry.space_group_name_H-M   'P 1'
#
loop_
_entity.id
_entity.type
_entity.pdbx_description
1 polymer ?
#
loop_
_entity_poly.entity_id
_entity_poly.type
_entity_poly.pdbx_seq_one_letter_code
_entity_poly.pdbx_strand_id
1 'polypeptide(L)'
;MINKKQPDCLYSRINVLWDQPQPWWFDNRYNTLFVHLDYGEKEFWVDDFEYEFFGKNFCCKKSVLKDQGGFDANLGRSASVLAAGEETAIFRGLVERQKKILYFPGAEVGHRLKDVEYSLEYTERKILDGANSTYLVHKKFANRRLFDRPLYTVKNAFLQLAVNFTRFIRAAIIVDPKDRFYHYLQIRLQLKLLLLWVKN
;
A
#
# COMPACT_ATOMS: atom_id res chain seq x y z
N MET A 1 0.95 21.65 20.51
CA MET A 1 2.23 21.60 19.76
C MET A 1 2.03 21.60 18.24
N ILE A 2 1.11 20.80 17.68
CA ILE A 2 0.88 20.71 16.22
C ILE A 2 0.51 22.06 15.56
N ASN A 3 -0.33 22.89 16.20
CA ASN A 3 -0.71 24.21 15.66
C ASN A 3 0.46 25.17 15.39
N LYS A 4 1.61 25.00 16.07
CA LYS A 4 2.80 25.82 15.82
C LYS A 4 3.57 25.41 14.56
N LYS A 5 3.48 24.13 14.16
CA LYS A 5 4.23 23.58 13.01
C LYS A 5 3.55 23.82 11.66
N GLN A 6 2.24 24.03 11.68
CA GLN A 6 1.40 24.30 10.51
C GLN A 6 1.60 23.32 9.32
N PRO A 7 1.60 21.99 9.57
CA PRO A 7 1.73 21.01 8.50
C PRO A 7 0.60 21.15 7.47
N ASP A 8 0.90 20.81 6.22
CA ASP A 8 -0.11 20.72 5.16
C ASP A 8 -0.90 19.40 5.25
N CYS A 9 -0.21 18.34 5.67
CA CYS A 9 -0.77 17.05 5.99
C CYS A 9 -0.07 16.49 7.23
N LEU A 10 -0.81 15.87 8.13
CA LEU A 10 -0.25 15.08 9.22
C LEU A 10 -0.96 13.74 9.32
N TYR A 11 -0.26 12.74 9.81
CA TYR A 11 -0.81 11.41 10.04
C TYR A 11 -0.10 10.75 11.22
N SER A 12 -0.70 9.68 11.73
CA SER A 12 -0.23 9.02 12.94
C SER A 12 -0.38 7.50 12.84
N ARG A 13 0.06 6.81 13.88
CA ARG A 13 0.08 5.35 13.95
C ARG A 13 -1.30 4.75 13.81
N ILE A 14 -1.33 3.55 13.26
CA ILE A 14 -2.51 2.71 13.20
C ILE A 14 -2.12 1.33 13.70
N ASN A 15 -2.66 0.96 14.86
CA ASN A 15 -2.44 -0.35 15.46
C ASN A 15 -3.58 -1.28 15.05
N VAL A 16 -3.25 -2.48 14.56
CA VAL A 16 -4.27 -3.51 14.29
C VAL A 16 -4.67 -4.13 15.62
N LEU A 17 -5.97 -4.07 15.90
CA LEU A 17 -6.57 -4.70 17.07
C LEU A 17 -7.04 -6.10 16.68
N TRP A 18 -6.33 -7.10 17.19
CA TRP A 18 -6.64 -8.51 16.95
C TRP A 18 -7.68 -8.99 17.96
N ASP A 19 -8.94 -9.09 17.53
CA ASP A 19 -10.04 -9.60 18.34
C ASP A 19 -10.20 -11.14 18.21
N GLN A 20 -9.47 -11.75 17.28
CA GLN A 20 -9.38 -13.21 17.06
C GLN A 20 -7.90 -13.62 16.90
N PRO A 21 -7.55 -14.90 17.09
CA PRO A 21 -6.20 -15.39 16.83
C PRO A 21 -5.75 -15.05 15.41
N GLN A 22 -4.48 -14.66 15.27
CA GLN A 22 -3.88 -14.44 13.97
C GLN A 22 -3.94 -15.72 13.12
N PRO A 23 -4.39 -15.66 11.86
CA PRO A 23 -4.42 -16.82 10.99
C PRO A 23 -3.03 -17.44 10.81
N TRP A 24 -2.95 -18.75 10.57
CA TRP A 24 -1.67 -19.47 10.43
C TRP A 24 -0.76 -18.88 9.34
N TRP A 25 -1.34 -18.21 8.35
CA TRP A 25 -0.63 -17.60 7.21
C TRP A 25 -0.22 -16.16 7.47
N PHE A 26 -0.66 -15.54 8.58
CA PHE A 26 -0.32 -14.16 8.89
C PHE A 26 1.19 -14.02 9.18
N ASP A 27 1.72 -12.92 8.67
CA ASP A 27 3.11 -12.51 8.71
C ASP A 27 3.16 -10.97 8.68
N ASN A 28 4.13 -10.37 9.38
CA ASN A 28 4.27 -8.91 9.48
C ASN A 28 4.47 -8.23 8.11
N ARG A 29 4.90 -8.97 7.08
CA ARG A 29 4.95 -8.47 5.70
C ARG A 29 3.58 -8.07 5.14
N TYR A 30 2.48 -8.54 5.74
CA TYR A 30 1.13 -8.13 5.39
C TYR A 30 0.63 -6.91 6.16
N ASN A 31 1.44 -6.29 7.03
CA ASN A 31 1.00 -5.17 7.86
C ASN A 31 0.25 -4.07 7.08
N THR A 32 0.75 -3.69 5.89
CA THR A 32 0.09 -2.70 5.02
C THR A 32 -1.28 -3.16 4.52
N LEU A 33 -1.48 -4.46 4.28
CA LEU A 33 -2.77 -5.04 3.90
C LEU A 33 -3.81 -4.87 5.02
N PHE A 34 -3.37 -4.98 6.28
CA PHE A 34 -4.20 -4.77 7.46
C PHE A 34 -4.19 -3.31 7.92
N VAL A 35 -3.67 -2.40 7.12
CA VAL A 35 -3.61 -0.96 7.40
C VAL A 35 -2.86 -0.66 8.72
N HIS A 36 -1.93 -1.52 9.12
CA HIS A 36 -1.01 -1.25 10.22
C HIS A 36 0.06 -0.27 9.76
N LEU A 37 0.28 0.79 10.55
CA LEU A 37 1.28 1.81 10.29
C LEU A 37 1.96 2.19 11.60
N ASP A 38 3.26 2.00 11.66
CA ASP A 38 4.10 2.45 12.77
C ASP A 38 5.50 2.80 12.25
N TYR A 39 5.85 4.09 12.32
CA TYR A 39 7.19 4.60 11.99
C TYR A 39 7.99 4.97 13.25
N GLY A 40 7.56 4.48 14.41
CA GLY A 40 8.22 4.62 15.69
C GLY A 40 7.74 5.80 16.54
N GLU A 41 8.52 6.09 17.58
CA GLU A 41 8.23 7.06 18.64
C GLU A 41 8.59 8.51 18.29
N LYS A 42 9.37 8.71 17.24
CA LYS A 42 9.84 10.04 16.87
C LYS A 42 8.93 10.65 15.83
N GLU A 43 8.57 11.90 16.08
CA GLU A 43 7.93 12.75 15.09
C GLU A 43 8.99 13.25 14.08
N PHE A 44 8.66 13.24 12.78
CA PHE A 44 9.56 13.69 11.73
C PHE A 44 8.79 14.23 10.51
N TRP A 45 9.47 15.08 9.73
CA TRP A 45 8.97 15.54 8.44
C TRP A 45 9.24 14.48 7.38
N VAL A 46 8.24 14.23 6.55
CA VAL A 46 8.30 13.26 5.47
C VAL A 46 8.58 13.98 4.17
N ASP A 47 9.66 13.60 3.48
CA ASP A 47 10.09 14.17 2.21
C ASP A 47 10.33 13.12 1.11
N ASP A 48 10.06 11.84 1.41
CA ASP A 48 10.20 10.72 0.48
C ASP A 48 8.93 9.84 0.41
N PHE A 49 9.00 8.79 -0.41
CA PHE A 49 7.89 7.87 -0.64
C PHE A 49 7.84 6.68 0.33
N GLU A 50 8.81 6.52 1.23
CA GLU A 50 8.92 5.36 2.13
C GLU A 50 7.94 5.45 3.31
N TYR A 51 7.59 6.68 3.70
CA TYR A 51 6.73 6.97 4.85
C TYR A 51 5.29 7.34 4.45
N GLU A 52 4.66 6.50 3.62
CA GLU A 52 3.28 6.67 3.17
C GLU A 52 2.24 6.55 4.32
N PHE A 53 1.14 7.31 4.24
CA PHE A 53 0.03 7.19 5.20
C PHE A 53 -1.12 6.35 4.66
N PHE A 54 -1.99 5.89 5.56
CA PHE A 54 -3.27 5.28 5.20
C PHE A 54 -4.47 6.13 5.60
N GLY A 55 -5.56 5.98 4.87
CA GLY A 55 -6.78 6.81 5.00
C GLY A 55 -7.46 6.77 6.37
N LYS A 56 -7.10 5.81 7.23
CA LYS A 56 -7.68 5.65 8.57
C LYS A 56 -7.19 6.66 9.60
N ASN A 57 -6.02 7.28 9.42
CA ASN A 57 -5.47 8.19 10.42
C ASN A 57 -4.59 9.29 9.83
N PHE A 58 -5.21 10.17 9.05
CA PHE A 58 -4.53 11.37 8.53
C PHE A 58 -5.47 12.58 8.52
N CYS A 59 -4.87 13.75 8.49
CA CYS A 59 -5.54 15.03 8.32
C CYS A 59 -4.76 15.86 7.30
N CYS A 60 -5.45 16.41 6.31
CA CYS A 60 -4.87 17.25 5.27
C CYS A 60 -5.66 18.55 5.14
N LYS A 61 -4.96 19.66 4.90
CA LYS A 61 -5.61 20.95 4.62
C LYS A 61 -6.51 20.79 3.39
N LYS A 62 -7.76 21.24 3.51
CA LYS A 62 -8.75 21.17 2.41
C LYS A 62 -8.26 21.85 1.14
N SER A 63 -7.58 22.99 1.24
CA SER A 63 -6.99 23.69 0.08
C SER A 63 -5.94 22.81 -0.61
N VAL A 64 -5.01 22.23 0.15
CA VAL A 64 -3.97 21.35 -0.39
C VAL A 64 -4.56 20.13 -1.08
N LEU A 65 -5.60 19.53 -0.53
CA LEU A 65 -6.28 18.39 -1.16
C LEU A 65 -7.01 18.81 -2.45
N LYS A 66 -7.68 19.96 -2.45
CA LYS A 66 -8.35 20.51 -3.64
C LYS A 66 -7.37 20.84 -4.76
N ASP A 67 -6.21 21.41 -4.43
CA ASP A 67 -5.17 21.75 -5.40
C ASP A 67 -4.59 20.50 -6.09
N GLN A 68 -4.74 19.31 -5.49
CA GLN A 68 -4.37 18.04 -6.08
C GLN A 68 -5.48 17.38 -6.92
N GLY A 69 -6.66 17.98 -6.98
CA GLY A 69 -7.83 17.41 -7.65
C GLY A 69 -8.68 16.49 -6.77
N GLY A 70 -8.39 16.39 -5.47
CA GLY A 70 -9.13 15.54 -4.54
C GLY A 70 -8.83 14.04 -4.67
N PHE A 71 -9.77 13.21 -4.23
CA PHE A 71 -9.69 11.75 -4.36
C PHE A 71 -10.11 11.32 -5.76
N ASP A 72 -9.28 10.50 -6.40
CA ASP A 72 -9.53 9.99 -7.74
C ASP A 72 -10.31 8.67 -7.66
N ALA A 73 -11.63 8.73 -7.85
CA ALA A 73 -12.51 7.57 -7.74
C ALA A 73 -12.14 6.40 -8.66
N ASN A 74 -11.32 6.62 -9.71
CA ASN A 74 -10.83 5.55 -10.57
C ASN A 74 -9.73 4.71 -9.90
N LEU A 75 -9.09 5.23 -8.85
CA LEU A 75 -8.08 4.52 -8.04
C LEU A 75 -8.69 3.85 -6.81
N GLY A 76 -9.93 4.21 -6.49
CA GLY A 76 -10.66 3.80 -5.29
C GLY A 76 -11.35 2.45 -5.42
N ARG A 77 -11.88 2.00 -4.29
CA ARG A 77 -12.66 0.77 -4.21
C ARG A 77 -13.93 0.90 -5.04
N SER A 78 -14.21 -0.10 -5.87
CA SER A 78 -15.47 -0.22 -6.63
C SER A 78 -16.21 -1.49 -6.21
N ALA A 79 -17.45 -1.67 -6.68
CA ALA A 79 -18.26 -2.84 -6.35
C ALA A 79 -17.58 -4.17 -6.74
N SER A 80 -16.71 -4.16 -7.76
CA SER A 80 -16.04 -5.34 -8.30
C SER A 80 -14.55 -5.44 -7.98
N VAL A 81 -13.93 -4.40 -7.40
CA VAL A 81 -12.48 -4.36 -7.16
C VAL A 81 -12.18 -3.79 -5.77
N LEU A 82 -11.42 -4.56 -4.97
CA LEU A 82 -10.90 -4.13 -3.65
C LEU A 82 -9.67 -3.21 -3.79
N ALA A 83 -9.80 -2.16 -4.61
CA ALA A 83 -8.77 -1.19 -4.88
C ALA A 83 -8.58 -0.20 -3.70
N ALA A 84 -7.35 0.29 -3.54
CA ALA A 84 -6.96 1.23 -2.48
C ALA A 84 -5.78 2.13 -2.94
N GLY A 85 -5.93 2.80 -4.09
CA GLY A 85 -4.88 3.65 -4.66
C GLY A 85 -5.07 5.15 -4.46
N GLU A 86 -6.19 5.58 -3.87
CA GLU A 86 -6.54 7.00 -3.74
C GLU A 86 -5.61 7.73 -2.78
N GLU A 87 -5.41 7.17 -1.59
CA GLU A 87 -4.51 7.72 -0.58
C GLU A 87 -3.07 7.72 -1.05
N THR A 88 -2.63 6.65 -1.73
CA THR A 88 -1.30 6.59 -2.34
C THR A 88 -1.10 7.71 -3.35
N ALA A 89 -2.10 7.99 -4.19
CA ALA A 89 -1.99 9.07 -5.16
C ALA A 89 -1.92 10.45 -4.48
N ILE A 90 -2.68 10.67 -3.41
CA ILE A 90 -2.62 11.90 -2.61
C ILE A 90 -1.25 12.04 -1.95
N PHE A 91 -0.76 10.98 -1.30
CA PHE A 91 0.53 10.99 -0.61
C PHE A 91 1.67 11.29 -1.58
N ARG A 92 1.77 10.57 -2.71
CA ARG A 92 2.78 10.84 -3.74
C ARG A 92 2.68 12.26 -4.26
N GLY A 93 1.47 12.75 -4.51
CA GLY A 93 1.24 14.11 -4.96
C GLY A 93 1.62 15.20 -3.93
N LEU A 94 1.55 14.91 -2.62
CA LEU A 94 2.07 15.78 -1.57
C LEU A 94 3.60 15.82 -1.61
N VAL A 95 4.26 14.66 -1.69
CA VAL A 95 5.72 14.53 -1.72
C VAL A 95 6.31 15.19 -2.96
N GLU A 96 5.78 14.91 -4.15
CA GLU A 96 6.25 15.50 -5.43
C GLU A 96 6.12 17.03 -5.45
N ARG A 97 5.13 17.59 -4.73
CA ARG A 97 4.92 19.03 -4.59
C ARG A 97 5.60 19.63 -3.36
N GLN A 98 6.46 18.86 -2.69
CA GLN A 98 7.22 19.28 -1.51
C GLN A 98 6.33 19.91 -0.43
N LYS A 99 5.13 19.36 -0.23
CA LYS A 99 4.21 19.80 0.82
C LYS A 99 4.75 19.40 2.20
N LYS A 100 4.35 20.15 3.23
CA LYS A 100 4.80 19.88 4.60
C LYS A 100 4.02 18.71 5.20
N ILE A 101 4.56 17.50 5.07
CA ILE A 101 3.97 16.27 5.61
C ILE A 101 4.64 15.90 6.92
N LEU A 102 3.85 15.70 7.98
CA LEU A 102 4.35 15.39 9.31
C LEU A 102 3.83 14.03 9.78
N TYR A 103 4.74 13.09 10.08
CA TYR A 103 4.39 11.95 10.90
C TYR A 103 4.46 12.36 12.37
N PHE A 104 3.36 12.17 13.10
CA PHE A 104 3.26 12.46 14.53
C PHE A 104 2.69 11.25 15.28
N PRO A 105 3.45 10.56 16.13
CA PRO A 105 2.99 9.32 16.74
C PRO A 105 1.95 9.45 17.86
N GLY A 106 1.80 10.64 18.46
CA GLY A 106 1.00 10.81 19.68
C GLY A 106 -0.52 10.85 19.48
N ALA A 107 -1.03 10.50 18.30
CA ALA A 107 -2.47 10.49 17.97
C ALA A 107 -2.86 9.15 17.30
N GLU A 108 -2.44 8.06 17.93
CA GLU A 108 -2.67 6.71 17.40
C GLU A 108 -4.16 6.32 17.39
N VAL A 109 -4.52 5.44 16.47
CA VAL A 109 -5.85 4.83 16.40
C VAL A 109 -5.75 3.31 16.33
N GLY A 110 -6.77 2.64 16.88
CA GLY A 110 -6.94 1.19 16.76
C GLY A 110 -7.83 0.82 15.58
N HIS A 111 -7.32 -0.01 14.66
CA HIS A 111 -8.11 -0.61 13.58
C HIS A 111 -8.55 -2.02 13.99
N ARG A 112 -9.85 -2.16 14.31
CA ARG A 112 -10.48 -3.48 14.43
C ARG A 112 -10.75 -4.08 13.07
N LEU A 113 -10.43 -5.35 12.91
CA LEU A 113 -10.66 -6.12 11.69
C LEU A 113 -12.09 -6.66 11.66
N LYS A 114 -12.67 -6.74 10.47
CA LYS A 114 -13.93 -7.46 10.23
C LYS A 114 -13.63 -8.96 10.09
N ASP A 115 -14.61 -9.83 10.39
CA ASP A 115 -14.45 -11.29 10.27
C ASP A 115 -13.90 -11.73 8.90
N VAL A 116 -14.37 -11.10 7.83
CA VAL A 116 -13.91 -11.39 6.46
C VAL A 116 -12.41 -11.11 6.26
N GLU A 117 -11.82 -10.19 7.03
CA GLU A 117 -10.41 -9.83 6.92
C GLU A 117 -9.47 -10.88 7.55
N TYR A 118 -10.02 -11.79 8.37
CA TYR A 118 -9.32 -12.99 8.85
C TYR A 118 -9.31 -14.14 7.84
N SER A 119 -10.06 -14.02 6.74
CA SER A 119 -10.14 -15.05 5.71
C SER A 119 -8.92 -15.03 4.78
N LEU A 120 -8.40 -16.23 4.51
CA LEU A 120 -7.38 -16.47 3.49
C LEU A 120 -7.86 -15.96 2.13
N GLU A 121 -9.04 -16.39 1.69
CA GLU A 121 -9.61 -16.05 0.39
C GLU A 121 -9.76 -14.54 0.20
N TYR A 122 -10.25 -13.84 1.22
CA TYR A 122 -10.39 -12.40 1.18
C TYR A 122 -9.03 -11.70 1.04
N THR A 123 -8.02 -12.18 1.77
CA THR A 123 -6.67 -11.66 1.73
C THR A 123 -6.03 -11.86 0.37
N GLU A 124 -6.15 -13.06 -0.22
CA GLU A 124 -5.68 -13.32 -1.58
C GLU A 124 -6.36 -12.37 -2.58
N ARG A 125 -7.69 -12.26 -2.51
CA ARG A 125 -8.46 -11.38 -3.38
C ARG A 125 -8.01 -9.93 -3.23
N LYS A 126 -7.84 -9.44 -2.01
CA LYS A 126 -7.42 -8.06 -1.72
C LYS A 126 -6.01 -7.77 -2.27
N ILE A 127 -5.07 -8.69 -2.11
CA ILE A 127 -3.72 -8.55 -2.69
C ILE A 127 -3.78 -8.49 -4.21
N LEU A 128 -4.51 -9.42 -4.83
CA LEU A 128 -4.61 -9.47 -6.29
C LEU A 128 -5.35 -8.24 -6.83
N ASP A 129 -6.44 -7.81 -6.21
CA ASP A 129 -7.16 -6.61 -6.63
C ASP A 129 -6.33 -5.34 -6.45
N GLY A 130 -5.48 -5.30 -5.42
CA GLY A 130 -4.46 -4.26 -5.24
C GLY A 130 -3.52 -4.10 -6.44
N ALA A 131 -3.30 -5.14 -7.24
CA ALA A 131 -2.51 -5.05 -8.49
C ALA A 131 -3.08 -4.01 -9.46
N ASN A 132 -4.41 -3.88 -9.53
CA ASN A 132 -5.06 -2.87 -10.37
C ASN A 132 -4.73 -1.46 -9.87
N SER A 133 -4.85 -1.23 -8.58
CA SER A 133 -4.50 0.07 -7.96
C SER A 133 -3.04 0.40 -8.16
N THR A 134 -2.13 -0.55 -7.91
CA THR A 134 -0.70 -0.37 -8.15
C THR A 134 -0.40 -0.02 -9.62
N TYR A 135 -1.01 -0.73 -10.57
CA TYR A 135 -0.83 -0.43 -12.00
C TYR A 135 -1.34 0.97 -12.36
N LEU A 136 -2.53 1.35 -11.90
CA LEU A 136 -3.12 2.66 -12.19
C LEU A 136 -2.31 3.80 -11.55
N VAL A 137 -1.85 3.63 -10.31
CA VAL A 137 -0.93 4.58 -9.65
C VAL A 137 0.36 4.68 -10.44
N HIS A 138 0.99 3.56 -10.83
CA HIS A 138 2.18 3.59 -11.68
C HIS A 138 1.92 4.31 -13.00
N LYS A 139 0.78 4.06 -13.66
CA LYS A 139 0.41 4.73 -14.91
C LYS A 139 0.23 6.24 -14.71
N LYS A 140 -0.34 6.67 -13.59
CA LYS A 140 -0.53 8.09 -13.24
C LYS A 140 0.81 8.81 -13.04
N PHE A 141 1.76 8.19 -12.32
CA PHE A 141 3.04 8.80 -11.95
C PHE A 141 4.24 8.30 -12.79
N ALA A 142 4.01 7.70 -13.96
CA ALA A 142 5.08 7.15 -14.79
C ALA A 142 5.92 8.24 -15.47
N ASN A 143 7.22 8.27 -15.15
CA ASN A 143 8.21 9.09 -15.86
C ASN A 143 8.62 8.48 -17.22
N ARG A 144 8.67 7.15 -17.32
CA ARG A 144 9.04 6.43 -18.55
C ARG A 144 7.91 5.53 -19.01
N ARG A 145 7.51 5.67 -20.26
CA ARG A 145 6.39 4.95 -20.87
C ARG A 145 6.80 4.23 -22.13
N LEU A 146 6.12 3.14 -22.43
CA LEU A 146 6.16 2.44 -23.71
C LEU A 146 4.71 2.10 -24.08
N PHE A 147 4.23 2.54 -25.24
CA PHE A 147 2.81 2.41 -25.63
C PHE A 147 1.82 2.97 -24.57
N ASP A 148 2.13 4.12 -23.97
CA ASP A 148 1.38 4.72 -22.83
C ASP A 148 1.34 3.86 -21.53
N ARG A 149 2.23 2.87 -21.43
CA ARG A 149 2.29 1.96 -20.28
C ARG A 149 3.53 2.21 -19.43
N PRO A 150 3.41 2.15 -18.09
CA PRO A 150 4.54 2.38 -17.19
C PRO A 150 5.64 1.33 -17.36
N LEU A 151 6.83 1.72 -17.83
CA LEU A 151 7.97 0.80 -18.00
C LEU A 151 8.52 0.27 -16.67
N TYR A 152 8.41 1.08 -15.61
CA TYR A 152 8.84 0.66 -14.27
C TYR A 152 8.05 -0.56 -13.78
N THR A 153 6.73 -0.63 -14.06
CA THR A 153 5.88 -1.75 -13.64
C THR A 153 6.39 -3.07 -14.18
N VAL A 154 6.66 -3.15 -15.49
CA VAL A 154 7.12 -4.41 -16.11
C VAL A 154 8.52 -4.78 -15.63
N LYS A 155 9.45 -3.81 -15.55
CA LYS A 155 10.80 -4.05 -15.05
C LYS A 155 10.79 -4.58 -13.62
N ASN A 156 10.05 -3.91 -12.72
CA ASN A 156 9.94 -4.32 -11.33
C ASN A 156 9.24 -5.68 -11.19
N ALA A 157 8.17 -5.92 -11.94
CA ALA A 157 7.45 -7.19 -11.89
C ALA A 157 8.34 -8.38 -12.28
N PHE A 158 9.18 -8.26 -13.32
CA PHE A 158 10.13 -9.32 -13.68
C PHE A 158 11.19 -9.57 -12.59
N LEU A 159 11.79 -8.50 -12.05
CA LEU A 159 12.77 -8.62 -10.97
C LEU A 159 12.15 -9.30 -9.73
N GLN A 160 10.95 -8.86 -9.35
CA GLN A 160 10.23 -9.41 -8.22
C GLN A 160 9.79 -10.86 -8.48
N LEU A 161 9.42 -11.23 -9.71
CA LEU A 161 9.13 -12.64 -10.04
C LEU A 161 10.34 -13.53 -9.79
N ALA A 162 11.52 -13.14 -10.26
CA ALA A 162 12.75 -13.91 -10.05
C ALA A 162 13.08 -14.06 -8.54
N VAL A 163 13.00 -12.96 -7.78
CA VAL A 163 13.24 -12.97 -6.32
C VAL A 163 12.22 -13.82 -5.59
N ASN A 164 10.94 -13.68 -5.89
CA ASN A 164 9.90 -14.43 -5.19
C ASN A 164 9.89 -15.91 -5.58
N PHE A 165 10.21 -16.26 -6.82
CA PHE A 165 10.33 -17.66 -7.24
C PHE A 165 11.49 -18.36 -6.54
N THR A 166 12.67 -17.74 -6.49
CA THR A 166 13.83 -18.30 -5.79
C THR A 166 13.56 -18.48 -4.29
N ARG A 167 12.90 -17.50 -3.65
CA ARG A 167 12.51 -17.61 -2.24
C ARG A 167 11.40 -18.63 -2.00
N PHE A 168 10.44 -18.77 -2.91
CA PHE A 168 9.41 -19.82 -2.84
C PHE A 168 10.02 -21.23 -2.83
N ILE A 169 10.98 -21.49 -3.71
CA ILE A 169 11.70 -22.78 -3.75
C ILE A 169 12.47 -23.00 -2.45
N ARG A 170 13.20 -21.98 -1.97
CA ARG A 170 13.90 -22.06 -0.67
C ARG A 170 12.94 -22.37 0.48
N ALA A 171 11.80 -21.66 0.57
CA ALA A 171 10.79 -21.86 1.59
C ALA A 171 10.19 -23.27 1.56
N ALA A 172 10.03 -23.85 0.37
CA ALA A 172 9.59 -25.23 0.21
C ALA A 172 10.64 -26.24 0.73
N ILE A 173 11.93 -25.98 0.53
CA ILE A 173 13.03 -26.83 1.02
C ILE A 173 13.12 -26.79 2.55
N ILE A 174 13.01 -25.61 3.15
CA ILE A 174 13.10 -25.45 4.62
C ILE A 174 11.77 -25.72 5.35
N VAL A 175 10.71 -26.09 4.61
CA VAL A 175 9.38 -26.39 5.14
C VAL A 175 8.81 -25.22 5.97
N ASP A 176 8.96 -24.00 5.47
CA ASP A 176 8.31 -22.80 6.04
C ASP A 176 7.00 -22.51 5.30
N PRO A 177 5.84 -22.92 5.84
CA PRO A 177 4.56 -22.73 5.16
C PRO A 177 4.16 -21.25 5.02
N LYS A 178 4.54 -20.39 5.97
CA LYS A 178 4.22 -18.96 5.94
C LYS A 178 5.02 -18.26 4.85
N ASP A 179 6.32 -18.50 4.83
CA ASP A 179 7.20 -17.89 3.83
C ASP A 179 6.88 -18.37 2.41
N ARG A 180 6.58 -19.66 2.27
CA ARG A 180 6.13 -20.24 1.00
C ARG A 180 4.82 -19.60 0.53
N PHE A 181 3.85 -19.43 1.44
CA PHE A 181 2.57 -18.81 1.09
C PHE A 181 2.73 -17.33 0.71
N TYR A 182 3.55 -16.57 1.43
CA TYR A 182 3.87 -15.19 1.07
C TYR A 182 4.43 -15.08 -0.35
N HIS A 183 5.46 -15.87 -0.66
CA HIS A 183 6.08 -15.82 -1.98
C HIS A 183 5.17 -16.33 -3.10
N TYR A 184 4.30 -17.30 -2.82
CA TYR A 184 3.24 -17.72 -3.74
C TYR A 184 2.31 -16.55 -4.12
N LEU A 185 1.82 -15.77 -3.14
CA LEU A 185 0.95 -14.63 -3.40
C LEU A 185 1.68 -13.50 -4.13
N GLN A 186 2.94 -13.24 -3.79
CA GLN A 186 3.74 -12.24 -4.49
C GLN A 186 3.96 -12.63 -5.96
N ILE A 187 4.21 -13.90 -6.27
CA ILE A 187 4.31 -14.37 -7.66
C ILE A 187 2.99 -14.09 -8.42
N ARG A 188 1.84 -14.45 -7.83
CA ARG A 188 0.53 -14.20 -8.46
C ARG A 188 0.26 -12.71 -8.67
N LEU A 189 0.63 -11.87 -7.70
CA LEU A 189 0.54 -10.42 -7.81
C LEU A 189 1.35 -9.89 -9.00
N GLN A 190 2.62 -10.30 -9.12
CA GLN A 190 3.48 -9.84 -10.22
C GLN A 190 2.99 -10.34 -11.58
N LEU A 191 2.50 -11.59 -11.67
CA LEU A 191 1.86 -12.09 -12.89
C LEU A 191 0.62 -11.25 -13.27
N LYS A 192 -0.22 -10.89 -12.30
CA LYS A 192 -1.38 -10.02 -12.55
C LYS A 192 -0.94 -8.61 -13.03
N LEU A 193 0.12 -8.04 -12.46
CA LEU A 193 0.68 -6.76 -12.92
C LEU A 193 1.19 -6.83 -14.37
N LEU A 194 1.87 -7.92 -14.74
CA LEU A 194 2.30 -8.14 -16.13
C LEU A 194 1.11 -8.27 -17.08
N LEU A 195 0.07 -9.03 -16.69
CA LEU A 195 -1.16 -9.15 -17.48
C LEU A 195 -1.86 -7.81 -17.66
N LEU A 196 -1.94 -6.98 -16.61
CA LEU A 196 -2.51 -5.64 -16.68
C LEU A 196 -1.71 -4.73 -17.63
N TRP A 197 -0.38 -4.82 -17.58
CA TRP A 197 0.51 -4.10 -18.48
C TRP A 197 0.36 -4.55 -19.94
N VAL A 198 0.11 -5.84 -20.21
CA VAL A 198 -0.12 -6.31 -21.59
C VAL A 198 -1.49 -5.88 -22.12
N LYS A 199 -2.52 -5.89 -21.26
CA LYS A 199 -3.91 -5.63 -21.65
C LYS A 199 -4.26 -4.15 -21.81
N ASN A 200 -3.67 -3.26 -21.02
CA ASN A 200 -3.91 -1.81 -21.04
C ASN A 200 -2.65 -1.11 -21.50
#